data_AF-A0AAP1C3A5-F1
#
_entry.id   AF-A0AAP1C3A5-F1
#
_cell.length_a   1.000
_cell.length_b   1.000
_cell.length_c   1.000
_cell.angle_alpha   90.00
_cell.angle_beta   90.00
_cell.angle_gamma   90.00
#
_symmetry.space_group_name_H-M   'P 1'
#
loop_
_entity.id
_entity.type
_entity.pdbx_description
1 polymer ?
#
loop_
_entity_poly.entity_id
_entity_poly.type
_entity_poly.pdbx_seq_one_letter_code
_entity_poly.pdbx_strand_id
1 'polypeptide(L)'
;MIVRPRQNWLRMLFVWNGSVLQSIIPQLTFMAIVSTLAVFTNGRIFGEKIPLNTAPFTLFGLALAIFLGFRNNASFERFKEARHLWGNLLIAARAVTSQLHRYLPDSVSDAERNRLADLLIGLAYALKHQLRNTDPSEDLLRILGAERTAALGGKCYKPVAILDELRGGIVRALGRAPGADTTCWMFDMQLDALGKSIGGCERILSTPIPFSYSVLLHRTVYAYCVLLPFGLVDSTEFFTPLICVFISYTLIALEAIANEVAEPFGLAPNALALDAMTRTIERSVLELGDRPLPDEFAPASTYQIT
;
A
#
# COMPACT_ATOMS: atom_id res chain seq x y z
N MET A 1 -6.44 9.09 -1.82
CA MET A 1 -6.14 8.51 -0.48
C MET A 1 -7.48 8.13 0.12
N ILE A 2 -7.58 7.07 0.93
CA ILE A 2 -8.84 6.90 1.69
C ILE A 2 -8.86 8.02 2.74
N VAL A 3 -9.54 9.12 2.43
CA VAL A 3 -9.67 10.25 3.33
C VAL A 3 -10.83 9.93 4.25
N ARG A 4 -10.52 9.50 5.47
CA ARG A 4 -11.57 9.31 6.49
C ARG A 4 -12.05 10.69 6.96
N PRO A 5 -13.36 10.89 7.20
CA PRO A 5 -13.85 12.12 7.79
C PRO A 5 -13.15 12.35 9.14
N ARG A 6 -12.82 13.61 9.46
CA ARG A 6 -12.23 13.96 10.76
C ARG A 6 -13.14 13.45 11.87
N GLN A 7 -12.70 12.40 12.57
CA GLN A 7 -13.45 11.88 13.71
C GLN A 7 -13.05 12.68 14.96
N ASN A 8 -14.04 12.97 15.81
CA ASN A 8 -13.77 13.53 17.13
C ASN A 8 -12.83 12.59 17.91
N TRP A 9 -11.95 13.14 18.75
CA TRP A 9 -10.97 12.36 19.51
C TRP A 9 -11.58 11.19 20.32
N LEU A 10 -12.79 11.39 20.88
CA LEU A 10 -13.54 10.32 21.55
C LEU A 10 -14.02 9.23 20.59
N ARG A 11 -14.48 9.60 19.38
CA ARG A 11 -14.90 8.61 18.38
C ARG A 11 -13.72 7.79 17.87
N MET A 12 -12.52 8.38 17.82
CA MET A 12 -11.29 7.66 17.45
C MET A 12 -10.98 6.49 18.39
N LEU A 13 -11.35 6.58 19.68
CA LEU A 13 -11.19 5.49 20.65
C LEU A 13 -12.04 4.26 20.31
N PHE A 14 -13.14 4.44 19.59
CA PHE A 14 -14.13 3.40 19.28
C PHE A 14 -14.19 3.06 17.78
N VAL A 15 -13.16 3.41 17.01
CA VAL A 15 -13.10 3.05 15.59
C VAL A 15 -12.89 1.55 15.45
N TRP A 16 -13.89 0.91 14.87
CA TRP A 16 -13.88 -0.53 14.60
C TRP A 16 -13.36 -0.84 13.18
N ASN A 17 -13.93 -0.19 12.17
CA ASN A 17 -13.65 -0.50 10.77
C ASN A 17 -12.28 0.03 10.32
N GLY A 18 -11.45 -0.86 9.78
CA GLY A 18 -10.08 -0.58 9.37
C GLY A 18 -9.16 -0.20 10.53
N SER A 19 -9.53 -0.59 11.76
CA SER A 19 -8.63 -0.64 12.91
C SER A 19 -7.95 -2.01 12.95
N VAL A 20 -6.67 -2.01 13.29
CA VAL A 20 -5.90 -3.24 13.54
C VAL A 20 -6.46 -4.00 14.75
N LEU A 21 -7.27 -3.37 15.60
CA LEU A 21 -7.89 -4.02 16.77
C LEU A 21 -8.62 -5.32 16.39
N GLN A 22 -9.37 -5.34 15.29
CA GLN A 22 -10.13 -6.52 14.87
C GLN A 22 -9.25 -7.75 14.62
N SER A 23 -8.04 -7.55 14.08
CA SER A 23 -7.12 -8.64 13.75
C SER A 23 -6.33 -9.15 14.95
N ILE A 24 -6.29 -8.37 16.04
CA ILE A 24 -5.52 -8.71 17.25
C ILE A 24 -6.39 -9.14 18.45
N ILE A 25 -7.72 -9.05 18.36
CA ILE A 25 -8.65 -9.49 19.42
C ILE A 25 -8.36 -10.92 19.90
N PRO A 26 -8.19 -11.94 19.04
CA PRO A 26 -7.90 -13.30 19.50
C PRO A 26 -6.64 -13.39 20.38
N GLN A 27 -5.61 -12.63 20.02
CA GLN A 27 -4.35 -12.56 20.73
C GLN A 27 -4.53 -11.84 22.07
N LEU A 28 -5.29 -10.74 22.11
CA LEU A 28 -5.59 -10.03 23.35
C LEU A 28 -6.44 -10.87 24.29
N THR A 29 -7.43 -11.61 23.77
CA THR A 29 -8.22 -12.56 24.55
C THR A 29 -7.33 -13.66 25.11
N PHE A 30 -6.39 -14.19 24.32
CA PHE A 30 -5.41 -15.16 24.79
C PHE A 30 -4.53 -14.58 25.92
N MET A 31 -4.00 -13.36 25.75
CA MET A 31 -3.22 -12.70 26.81
C MET A 31 -4.05 -12.42 28.06
N ALA A 32 -5.34 -12.09 27.91
CA ALA A 32 -6.26 -11.93 29.04
C ALA A 32 -6.41 -13.25 29.81
N ILE A 33 -6.63 -14.37 29.11
CA ILE A 33 -6.75 -15.71 29.71
C ILE A 33 -5.46 -16.08 30.47
N VAL A 34 -4.29 -15.93 29.83
CA VAL A 34 -2.99 -16.22 30.47
C VAL A 34 -2.78 -15.34 31.71
N SER A 35 -3.09 -14.05 31.63
CA SER A 35 -2.93 -13.13 32.76
C SER A 35 -3.88 -13.45 33.91
N THR A 36 -5.13 -13.80 33.60
CA THR A 36 -6.11 -14.24 34.60
C THR A 36 -5.67 -15.55 35.26
N LEU A 37 -5.12 -16.50 34.50
CA LEU A 37 -4.57 -17.74 35.04
C LEU A 37 -3.37 -17.47 35.96
N ALA A 38 -2.49 -16.53 35.60
CA ALA A 38 -1.37 -16.13 36.43
C ALA A 38 -1.85 -15.60 37.80
N VAL A 39 -2.91 -14.79 37.82
CA VAL A 39 -3.53 -14.32 39.09
C VAL A 39 -4.12 -15.48 39.89
N PHE A 40 -4.94 -16.33 39.28
CA PHE A 40 -5.57 -17.47 39.98
C PHE A 40 -4.55 -18.46 40.56
N THR A 41 -3.42 -18.63 39.88
CA THR A 41 -2.35 -19.52 40.33
C THR A 41 -1.33 -18.83 41.24
N ASN A 42 -1.48 -17.53 41.51
CA ASN A 42 -0.46 -16.71 42.18
C ASN A 42 0.93 -16.87 41.53
N GLY A 43 0.97 -16.92 40.20
CA GLY A 43 2.19 -17.10 39.41
C GLY A 43 2.82 -18.50 39.47
N ARG A 44 2.07 -19.52 39.92
CA ARG A 44 2.56 -20.90 40.00
C ARG A 44 2.23 -21.71 38.75
N ILE A 45 3.21 -22.41 38.21
CA ILE A 45 3.02 -23.39 37.14
C ILE A 45 3.51 -24.74 37.66
N PHE A 46 2.68 -25.79 37.52
CA PHE A 46 2.95 -27.14 38.06
C PHE A 46 3.29 -27.16 39.56
N GLY A 47 2.74 -26.24 40.34
CA GLY A 47 2.95 -26.14 41.79
C GLY A 47 4.13 -25.26 42.21
N GLU A 48 5.07 -24.98 41.29
CA GLU A 48 6.24 -24.15 41.54
C GLU A 48 5.99 -22.68 41.17
N LYS A 49 6.45 -21.75 42.00
CA LYS A 49 6.34 -20.32 41.71
C LYS A 49 7.39 -19.93 40.68
N ILE A 50 6.96 -19.29 39.59
CA ILE A 50 7.90 -18.76 38.61
C ILE A 50 8.66 -17.59 39.25
N PRO A 51 10.00 -17.63 39.34
CA PRO A 51 10.78 -16.59 40.02
C PRO A 51 11.05 -15.39 39.10
N LEU A 52 9.99 -14.83 38.49
CA LEU A 52 10.06 -13.65 37.65
C LEU A 52 9.67 -12.41 38.46
N ASN A 53 10.46 -11.34 38.33
CA ASN A 53 10.13 -10.01 38.85
C ASN A 53 10.03 -9.02 37.69
N THR A 54 9.70 -7.77 37.98
CA THR A 54 9.46 -6.74 36.95
C THR A 54 10.71 -6.24 36.23
N ALA A 55 11.91 -6.39 36.80
CA ALA A 55 13.11 -5.73 36.29
C ALA A 55 13.54 -6.19 34.88
N PRO A 56 13.57 -7.50 34.55
CA PRO A 56 13.83 -7.96 33.18
C PRO A 56 12.80 -7.44 32.17
N PHE A 57 11.53 -7.32 32.55
CA PHE A 57 10.47 -6.86 31.65
C PHE A 57 10.56 -5.38 31.32
N THR A 58 11.10 -4.56 32.22
CA THR A 58 11.41 -3.15 31.90
C THR A 58 12.51 -3.07 30.85
N LEU A 59 13.58 -3.84 31.01
CA LEU A 59 14.70 -3.87 30.06
C LEU A 59 14.28 -4.43 28.68
N PHE A 60 13.61 -5.59 28.66
CA PHE A 60 13.11 -6.18 27.42
C PHE A 60 12.03 -5.33 26.77
N GLY A 61 11.13 -4.72 27.55
CA GLY A 61 10.09 -3.84 27.03
C GLY A 61 10.67 -2.62 26.32
N LEU A 62 11.71 -1.99 26.90
CA LEU A 62 12.43 -0.89 26.26
C LEU A 62 13.10 -1.33 24.96
N ALA A 63 13.81 -2.46 24.98
CA ALA A 63 14.47 -2.98 23.78
C ALA A 63 13.45 -3.28 22.66
N LEU A 64 12.33 -3.92 22.99
CA LEU A 64 11.25 -4.21 22.04
C LEU A 64 10.63 -2.94 21.46
N ALA A 65 10.38 -1.92 22.28
CA ALA A 65 9.85 -0.65 21.81
C ALA A 65 10.78 0.00 20.77
N ILE A 66 12.09 -0.03 21.00
CA ILE A 66 13.10 0.48 20.07
C ILE A 66 13.08 -0.30 18.75
N PHE A 67 13.12 -1.64 18.80
CA PHE A 67 13.11 -2.47 17.58
C PHE A 67 11.82 -2.33 16.77
N LEU A 68 10.66 -2.28 17.45
CA LEU A 68 9.38 -2.01 16.82
C LEU A 68 9.35 -0.63 16.17
N GLY A 69 9.95 0.39 16.82
CA GLY A 69 10.12 1.73 16.25
C GLY A 69 10.89 1.71 14.93
N PHE A 70 12.04 1.04 14.89
CA PHE A 70 12.82 0.91 13.65
C PHE A 70 12.06 0.15 12.56
N ARG A 71 11.39 -0.95 12.92
CA ARG A 71 10.58 -1.74 11.97
C ARG A 71 9.43 -0.92 11.39
N ASN A 72 8.74 -0.16 12.23
CA ASN A 72 7.64 0.70 11.82
C ASN A 72 8.12 1.83 10.90
N ASN A 73 9.28 2.44 11.21
CA ASN A 73 9.88 3.45 10.33
C ASN A 73 10.21 2.88 8.94
N ALA A 74 10.80 1.68 8.88
CA ALA A 74 11.09 1.01 7.61
C ALA A 74 9.81 0.69 6.80
N SER A 75 8.73 0.25 7.46
CA SER A 75 7.42 0.07 6.81
C SER A 75 6.88 1.39 6.27
N PHE A 76 6.96 2.45 7.06
CA PHE A 76 6.43 3.75 6.68
C PHE A 76 7.18 4.37 5.49
N GLU A 77 8.51 4.26 5.43
CA GLU A 77 9.29 4.69 4.27
C GLU A 77 8.85 3.98 2.99
N ARG A 78 8.63 2.66 3.06
CA ARG A 78 8.13 1.86 1.94
C ARG A 78 6.74 2.29 1.49
N PHE A 79 5.83 2.57 2.44
CA PHE A 79 4.49 3.08 2.13
C PHE A 79 4.54 4.46 1.46
N LYS A 80 5.35 5.37 2.00
CA LYS A 80 5.56 6.70 1.41
C LYS A 80 6.13 6.60 0.01
N GLU A 81 7.16 5.77 -0.20
CA GLU A 81 7.77 5.57 -1.51
C GLU A 81 6.74 5.09 -2.53
N ALA A 82 5.94 4.07 -2.18
CA ALA A 82 4.85 3.59 -3.03
C ALA A 82 3.85 4.71 -3.38
N ARG A 83 3.47 5.53 -2.40
CA ARG A 83 2.57 6.67 -2.62
C ARG A 83 3.17 7.73 -3.56
N HIS A 84 4.46 8.02 -3.42
CA HIS A 84 5.19 8.96 -4.27
C HIS A 84 5.26 8.45 -5.72
N LEU A 85 5.58 7.17 -5.93
CA LEU A 85 5.65 6.57 -7.27
C LEU A 85 4.30 6.66 -8.01
N TRP A 86 3.20 6.36 -7.33
CA TRP A 86 1.85 6.52 -7.91
C TRP A 86 1.47 7.99 -8.13
N GLY A 87 1.99 8.92 -7.32
CA GLY A 87 1.85 10.35 -7.56
C GLY A 87 2.60 10.80 -8.81
N ASN A 88 3.83 10.33 -8.99
CA ASN A 88 4.65 10.60 -10.17
C ASN A 88 4.02 10.02 -11.44
N LEU A 89 3.38 8.86 -11.35
CA LEU A 89 2.62 8.27 -12.46
C LEU A 89 1.52 9.21 -12.97
N LEU A 90 0.74 9.82 -12.06
CA LEU A 90 -0.28 10.82 -12.41
C LEU A 90 0.33 12.08 -13.05
N ILE A 91 1.42 12.59 -12.48
CA ILE A 91 2.10 13.79 -12.99
C ILE A 91 2.61 13.55 -14.41
N ALA A 92 3.31 12.43 -14.64
CA ALA A 92 3.85 12.08 -15.94
C ALA A 92 2.73 11.78 -16.95
N ALA A 93 1.66 11.07 -16.55
CA ALA A 93 0.52 10.82 -17.44
C ALA A 93 -0.15 12.12 -17.92
N ARG A 94 -0.34 13.11 -17.02
CA ARG A 94 -0.85 14.44 -17.38
C ARG A 94 0.09 15.18 -18.34
N ALA A 95 1.39 15.14 -18.06
CA ALA A 95 2.39 15.77 -18.90
C ALA A 95 2.40 15.15 -20.31
N VAL A 96 2.49 13.82 -20.42
CA VAL A 96 2.45 13.12 -21.72
C VAL A 96 1.14 13.44 -22.45
N THR A 97 -0.01 13.40 -21.78
CA THR A 97 -1.30 13.69 -22.43
C THR A 97 -1.34 15.12 -22.97
N SER A 98 -0.89 16.11 -22.20
CA SER A 98 -0.80 17.50 -22.65
C SER A 98 0.14 17.63 -23.86
N GLN A 99 1.31 17.00 -23.80
CA GLN A 99 2.29 16.97 -24.89
C GLN A 99 1.72 16.29 -26.15
N LEU A 100 0.96 15.20 -26.01
CA LEU A 100 0.29 14.52 -27.14
C LEU A 100 -0.67 15.47 -27.87
N HIS A 101 -1.43 16.29 -27.13
CA HIS A 101 -2.39 17.22 -27.73
C HIS A 101 -1.74 18.49 -28.28
N ARG A 102 -0.61 18.94 -27.73
CA ARG A 102 -0.01 20.23 -28.08
C ARG A 102 1.21 20.13 -28.99
N TYR A 103 1.99 19.05 -28.90
CA TYR A 103 3.29 18.95 -29.57
C TYR A 103 3.30 17.98 -30.75
N LEU A 104 2.35 17.04 -30.83
CA LEU A 104 2.22 16.24 -32.05
C LEU A 104 1.72 17.13 -33.21
N PRO A 105 2.24 16.92 -34.44
CA PRO A 105 1.86 17.71 -35.61
C PRO A 105 0.36 17.67 -35.90
N ASP A 106 -0.21 18.75 -36.44
CA ASP A 106 -1.64 18.83 -36.78
C ASP A 106 -2.10 17.78 -37.81
N SER A 107 -1.17 17.17 -38.54
CA SER A 107 -1.44 16.03 -39.41
C SER A 107 -1.85 14.76 -38.66
N VAL A 108 -1.56 14.67 -37.36
CA VAL A 108 -1.96 13.57 -36.49
C VAL A 108 -3.39 13.81 -36.03
N SER A 109 -4.30 12.93 -36.46
CA SER A 109 -5.71 12.97 -36.08
C SER A 109 -5.93 12.87 -34.57
N ASP A 110 -7.00 13.47 -34.07
CA ASP A 110 -7.41 13.36 -32.66
C ASP A 110 -7.68 11.92 -32.24
N ALA A 111 -8.14 11.07 -33.16
CA ALA A 111 -8.32 9.64 -32.91
C ALA A 111 -6.98 8.96 -32.53
N GLU A 112 -5.89 9.30 -33.20
CA GLU A 112 -4.57 8.74 -32.89
C GLU A 112 -4.01 9.33 -31.58
N ARG A 113 -4.19 10.62 -31.32
CA ARG A 113 -3.81 11.25 -30.04
C ARG A 113 -4.52 10.57 -28.87
N ASN A 114 -5.82 10.35 -29.01
CA ASN A 114 -6.65 9.65 -28.02
C ASN A 114 -6.24 8.18 -27.87
N ARG A 115 -5.91 7.50 -28.97
CA ARG A 115 -5.39 6.13 -28.95
C ARG A 115 -4.08 5.99 -28.17
N LEU A 116 -3.19 6.99 -28.26
CA LEU A 116 -1.96 7.04 -27.46
C LEU A 116 -2.24 7.39 -26.00
N ALA A 117 -3.18 8.31 -25.74
CA ALA A 117 -3.62 8.63 -24.38
C ALA A 117 -4.26 7.42 -23.68
N ASP A 118 -5.03 6.59 -24.39
CA ASP A 118 -5.64 5.36 -23.86
C ASP A 118 -4.57 4.34 -23.40
N LEU A 119 -3.39 4.33 -24.01
CA LEU A 119 -2.27 3.49 -23.54
C LEU A 119 -1.77 3.94 -22.16
N LEU A 120 -1.80 5.23 -21.82
CA LEU A 120 -1.46 5.70 -20.46
C LEU A 120 -2.46 5.18 -19.42
N ILE A 121 -3.74 5.19 -19.78
CA ILE A 121 -4.82 4.67 -18.91
C ILE A 121 -4.64 3.15 -18.76
N GLY A 122 -4.48 2.43 -19.87
CA GLY A 122 -4.23 0.98 -19.88
C GLY A 122 -2.99 0.59 -19.07
N LEU A 123 -1.91 1.38 -19.14
CA LEU A 123 -0.71 1.20 -18.33
C LEU A 123 -0.98 1.31 -16.83
N ALA A 124 -1.73 2.33 -16.41
CA ALA A 124 -2.07 2.52 -14.99
C ALA A 124 -2.90 1.35 -14.44
N TYR A 125 -3.88 0.88 -15.22
CA TYR A 125 -4.68 -0.30 -14.89
C TYR A 125 -3.86 -1.59 -14.87
N ALA A 126 -3.04 -1.82 -15.90
CA ALA A 126 -2.14 -2.97 -15.94
C ALA A 126 -1.19 -2.99 -14.73
N LEU A 127 -0.67 -1.82 -14.32
CA LEU A 127 0.21 -1.71 -13.16
C LEU A 127 -0.54 -2.04 -11.86
N LYS A 128 -1.74 -1.51 -11.65
CA LYS A 128 -2.61 -1.88 -10.52
C LYS A 128 -2.77 -3.40 -10.44
N HIS A 129 -3.15 -4.02 -11.55
CA HIS A 129 -3.40 -5.46 -11.59
C HIS A 129 -2.14 -6.29 -11.37
N GLN A 130 -1.00 -5.87 -11.92
CA GLN A 130 0.29 -6.52 -11.69
C GLN A 130 0.68 -6.45 -10.21
N LEU A 131 0.53 -5.29 -9.55
CA LEU A 131 0.88 -5.12 -8.14
C LEU A 131 -0.05 -5.88 -7.18
N ARG A 132 -1.30 -6.14 -7.60
CA ARG A 132 -2.30 -6.90 -6.84
C ARG A 132 -2.41 -8.36 -7.24
N ASN A 133 -1.66 -8.81 -8.24
CA ASN A 133 -1.78 -10.14 -8.83
C ASN A 133 -3.23 -10.50 -9.21
N THR A 134 -3.91 -9.60 -9.92
CA THR A 134 -5.29 -9.78 -10.40
C THR A 134 -5.35 -9.73 -11.93
N ASP A 135 -6.44 -10.20 -12.52
CA ASP A 135 -6.60 -10.23 -13.99
C ASP A 135 -6.92 -8.82 -14.54
N PRO A 136 -6.11 -8.26 -15.46
CA PRO A 136 -6.39 -6.97 -16.07
C PRO A 136 -7.32 -7.02 -17.29
N SER A 137 -7.76 -8.19 -17.74
CA SER A 137 -8.38 -8.37 -19.06
C SER A 137 -9.63 -7.52 -19.28
N GLU A 138 -10.51 -7.40 -18.28
CA GLU A 138 -11.74 -6.61 -18.39
C GLU A 138 -11.45 -5.11 -18.57
N ASP A 139 -10.60 -4.55 -17.72
CA ASP A 139 -10.21 -3.14 -17.78
C ASP A 139 -9.46 -2.84 -19.09
N LEU A 140 -8.54 -3.70 -19.51
CA LEU A 140 -7.80 -3.53 -20.77
C LEU A 140 -8.70 -3.65 -22.00
N LEU A 141 -9.67 -4.57 -22.00
CA LEU A 141 -10.63 -4.71 -23.10
C LEU A 141 -11.46 -3.43 -23.27
N ARG A 142 -11.91 -2.85 -22.16
CA ARG A 142 -12.69 -1.60 -22.13
C ARG A 142 -11.89 -0.40 -22.66
N ILE A 143 -10.60 -0.32 -22.34
CA ILE A 143 -9.76 0.86 -22.66
C ILE A 143 -9.04 0.73 -24.00
N LEU A 144 -8.45 -0.43 -24.27
CA LEU A 144 -7.56 -0.66 -25.42
C LEU A 144 -8.22 -1.44 -26.57
N GLY A 145 -9.37 -2.06 -26.33
CA GLY A 145 -10.07 -2.92 -27.28
C GLY A 145 -9.53 -4.36 -27.32
N ALA A 146 -10.26 -5.22 -28.04
CA ALA A 146 -10.02 -6.66 -28.05
C ALA A 146 -8.67 -7.07 -28.66
N GLU A 147 -8.30 -6.45 -29.77
CA GLU A 147 -7.06 -6.78 -30.51
C GLU A 147 -5.81 -6.58 -29.66
N ARG A 148 -5.69 -5.40 -29.03
CA ARG A 148 -4.56 -5.06 -28.15
C ARG A 148 -4.55 -5.87 -26.87
N THR A 149 -5.73 -6.09 -26.27
CA THR A 149 -5.84 -6.92 -25.06
C THR A 149 -5.36 -8.34 -25.34
N ALA A 150 -5.73 -8.92 -26.49
CA ALA A 150 -5.24 -10.22 -26.91
C ALA A 150 -3.71 -10.22 -27.12
N ALA A 151 -3.14 -9.18 -27.75
CA ALA A 151 -1.69 -9.05 -27.93
C ALA A 151 -0.92 -8.94 -26.59
N LEU A 152 -1.53 -8.34 -25.57
CA LEU A 152 -0.97 -8.24 -24.22
C LEU A 152 -1.14 -9.53 -23.39
N GLY A 153 -2.06 -10.43 -23.77
CA GLY A 153 -2.36 -11.67 -23.05
C GLY A 153 -1.12 -12.54 -22.83
N GLY A 154 -0.23 -12.62 -23.84
CA GLY A 154 1.02 -13.40 -23.78
C GLY A 154 2.19 -12.71 -23.07
N LYS A 155 2.03 -11.47 -22.58
CA LYS A 155 3.11 -10.70 -21.94
C LYS A 155 3.12 -10.91 -20.43
N CYS A 156 4.30 -11.15 -19.85
CA CYS A 156 4.50 -11.22 -18.40
C CYS A 156 4.44 -9.82 -17.75
N TYR A 157 5.19 -8.86 -18.29
CA TYR A 157 5.30 -7.49 -17.77
C TYR A 157 4.47 -6.52 -18.63
N LYS A 158 3.16 -6.56 -18.47
CA LYS A 158 2.20 -5.79 -19.27
C LYS A 158 2.41 -4.26 -19.19
N PRO A 159 2.67 -3.62 -18.03
CA PRO A 159 2.84 -2.16 -17.95
C PRO A 159 4.02 -1.65 -18.79
N VAL A 160 5.17 -2.33 -18.73
CA VAL A 160 6.34 -1.96 -19.53
C VAL A 160 6.12 -2.23 -21.01
N ALA A 161 5.40 -3.31 -21.37
CA ALA A 161 5.02 -3.56 -22.76
C ALA A 161 4.12 -2.47 -23.34
N ILE A 162 3.17 -1.96 -22.55
CA ILE A 162 2.31 -0.83 -22.95
C ILE A 162 3.13 0.47 -23.06
N LEU A 163 4.10 0.69 -22.17
CA LEU A 163 5.01 1.84 -22.23
C LEU A 163 5.86 1.83 -23.51
N ASP A 164 6.35 0.66 -23.92
CA ASP A 164 7.08 0.48 -25.19
C ASP A 164 6.17 0.74 -26.40
N GLU A 165 4.93 0.24 -26.39
CA GLU A 165 3.94 0.52 -27.45
C GLU A 165 3.66 2.03 -27.57
N LEU A 166 3.49 2.72 -26.44
CA LEU A 166 3.28 4.16 -26.39
C LEU A 166 4.48 4.92 -27.00
N ARG A 167 5.70 4.54 -26.60
CA ARG A 167 6.94 5.13 -27.13
C ARG A 167 7.02 4.96 -28.65
N GLY A 168 6.79 3.75 -29.15
CA GLY A 168 6.77 3.48 -30.59
C GLY A 168 5.66 4.22 -31.34
N GLY A 169 4.49 4.39 -30.71
CA GLY A 169 3.37 5.16 -31.25
C GLY A 169 3.70 6.64 -31.41
N ILE A 170 4.33 7.26 -30.41
CA ILE A 170 4.78 8.66 -30.46
C ILE A 170 5.80 8.86 -31.58
N VAL A 171 6.80 7.98 -31.70
CA VAL A 171 7.81 8.08 -32.77
C VAL A 171 7.17 7.98 -34.15
N ARG A 172 6.22 7.05 -34.35
CA ARG A 172 5.48 6.94 -35.62
C ARG A 172 4.65 8.18 -35.92
N ALA A 173 3.99 8.75 -34.91
CA ALA A 173 3.16 9.95 -35.06
C ALA A 173 3.98 11.20 -35.39
N LEU A 174 5.19 11.34 -34.82
CA LEU A 174 6.12 12.43 -35.15
C LEU A 174 6.69 12.30 -36.57
N GLY A 175 6.91 11.07 -37.05
CA GLY A 175 7.43 10.81 -38.38
C GLY A 175 8.76 11.52 -38.65
N ARG A 176 8.83 12.30 -39.73
CA ARG A 176 9.99 13.16 -40.07
C ARG A 176 9.64 14.64 -40.00
N ALA A 177 8.72 15.03 -39.13
CA ALA A 177 8.34 16.43 -38.96
C ALA A 177 9.54 17.29 -38.54
N PRO A 178 9.61 18.57 -38.96
CA PRO A 178 10.64 19.49 -38.47
C PRO A 178 10.62 19.56 -36.94
N GLY A 179 11.78 19.40 -36.29
CA GLY A 179 11.90 19.40 -34.84
C GLY A 179 11.44 18.10 -34.14
N ALA A 180 11.12 17.04 -34.89
CA ALA A 180 10.70 15.76 -34.33
C ALA A 180 11.68 15.19 -33.29
N ASP A 181 12.98 15.32 -33.51
CA ASP A 181 14.00 14.83 -32.57
C ASP A 181 13.91 15.53 -31.20
N THR A 182 13.74 16.84 -31.18
CA THR A 182 13.58 17.63 -29.95
C THR A 182 12.29 17.25 -29.24
N THR A 183 11.18 17.17 -29.98
CA THR A 183 9.88 16.77 -29.42
C THR A 183 9.93 15.35 -28.86
N CYS A 184 10.58 14.43 -29.56
CA CYS A 184 10.77 13.05 -29.10
C CYS A 184 11.55 13.01 -27.78
N TRP A 185 12.60 13.83 -27.63
CA TRP A 185 13.36 13.92 -26.38
C TRP A 185 12.52 14.47 -25.22
N MET A 186 11.65 15.45 -25.49
CA MET A 186 10.73 15.98 -24.46
C MET A 186 9.72 14.94 -23.97
N PHE A 187 9.20 14.11 -24.87
CA PHE A 187 8.35 12.97 -24.50
C PHE A 187 9.15 11.92 -23.72
N ASP A 188 10.37 11.59 -24.17
CA ASP A 188 11.19 10.56 -23.55
C ASP A 188 11.46 10.83 -22.06
N MET A 189 11.67 12.09 -21.68
CA MET A 189 11.80 12.49 -20.28
C MET A 189 10.59 12.06 -19.42
N GLN A 190 9.36 12.20 -19.95
CA GLN A 190 8.15 11.81 -19.23
C GLN A 190 7.91 10.30 -19.28
N LEU A 191 8.24 9.65 -20.41
CA LEU A 191 8.15 8.20 -20.54
C LEU A 191 9.15 7.48 -19.61
N ASP A 192 10.34 8.03 -19.43
CA ASP A 192 11.32 7.57 -18.45
C ASP A 192 10.81 7.74 -17.01
N ALA A 193 10.10 8.83 -16.70
CA ALA A 193 9.47 9.02 -15.39
C ALA A 193 8.37 7.97 -15.12
N LEU A 194 7.58 7.60 -16.13
CA LEU A 194 6.63 6.47 -16.05
C LEU A 194 7.38 5.16 -15.81
N GLY A 195 8.44 4.89 -16.59
CA GLY A 195 9.27 3.69 -16.45
C GLY A 195 9.90 3.55 -15.06
N LYS A 196 10.47 4.63 -14.52
CA LYS A 196 10.99 4.70 -13.14
C LYS A 196 9.91 4.43 -12.10
N SER A 197 8.68 4.91 -12.33
CA SER A 197 7.55 4.66 -11.43
C SER A 197 7.14 3.18 -11.44
N ILE A 198 7.08 2.55 -12.62
CA ILE A 198 6.81 1.11 -12.77
C ILE A 198 7.90 0.28 -12.09
N GLY A 199 9.17 0.51 -12.44
CA GLY A 199 10.31 -0.24 -11.88
C GLY A 199 10.45 -0.02 -10.36
N GLY A 200 10.14 1.18 -9.88
CA GLY A 200 10.07 1.45 -8.44
C GLY A 200 8.99 0.62 -7.74
N CYS A 201 7.79 0.54 -8.30
CA CYS A 201 6.71 -0.28 -7.75
C CYS A 201 7.06 -1.78 -7.78
N GLU A 202 7.68 -2.27 -8.85
CA GLU A 202 8.16 -3.65 -8.97
C GLU A 202 9.26 -3.96 -7.96
N ARG A 203 10.20 -3.04 -7.73
CA ARG A 203 11.23 -3.17 -6.69
C ARG A 203 10.60 -3.23 -5.31
N ILE A 204 9.64 -2.35 -5.00
CA ILE A 204 8.91 -2.41 -3.74
C ILE A 204 8.28 -3.81 -3.61
N LEU A 205 7.47 -4.24 -4.58
CA LEU A 205 6.79 -5.53 -4.52
C LEU A 205 7.76 -6.72 -4.32
N SER A 206 8.85 -6.76 -5.09
CA SER A 206 9.81 -7.88 -5.10
C SER A 206 10.82 -7.86 -3.96
N THR A 207 11.04 -6.73 -3.31
CA THR A 207 12.03 -6.56 -2.22
C THR A 207 11.32 -6.25 -0.90
N PRO A 208 10.71 -7.24 -0.22
CA PRO A 208 10.10 -7.04 1.09
C PRO A 208 11.16 -6.77 2.16
N ILE A 209 10.72 -6.25 3.30
CA ILE A 209 11.57 -6.10 4.49
C ILE A 209 12.06 -7.50 4.90
N PRO A 210 13.36 -7.70 5.21
CA PRO A 210 13.90 -9.04 5.41
C PRO A 210 13.11 -9.83 6.45
N PHE A 211 12.70 -11.04 6.07
CA PHE A 211 11.80 -11.88 6.86
C PHE A 211 12.32 -12.15 8.28
N SER A 212 13.64 -12.18 8.46
CA SER A 212 14.29 -12.32 9.77
C SER A 212 13.85 -11.26 10.79
N TYR A 213 13.65 -10.01 10.37
CA TYR A 213 13.15 -8.94 11.25
C TYR A 213 11.72 -9.24 11.73
N SER A 214 10.84 -9.68 10.82
CA SER A 214 9.46 -10.02 11.16
C SER A 214 9.41 -11.21 12.11
N VAL A 215 10.20 -12.26 11.87
CA VAL A 215 10.24 -13.45 12.74
C VAL A 215 10.77 -13.11 14.13
N LEU A 216 11.86 -12.34 14.21
CA LEU A 216 12.46 -11.95 15.49
C LEU A 216 11.47 -11.14 16.33
N LEU A 217 10.86 -10.10 15.74
CA LEU A 217 9.89 -9.26 16.44
C LEU A 217 8.67 -10.06 16.87
N HIS A 218 8.08 -10.85 15.97
CA HIS A 218 6.91 -11.66 16.29
C HIS A 218 7.16 -12.61 17.46
N ARG A 219 8.28 -13.35 17.44
CA ARG A 219 8.60 -14.28 18.53
C ARG A 219 8.84 -13.55 19.85
N THR A 220 9.57 -12.45 19.82
CA THR A 220 9.98 -11.75 21.05
C THR A 220 8.84 -10.94 21.66
N VAL A 221 7.98 -10.30 20.87
CA VAL A 221 6.77 -9.61 21.34
C VAL A 221 5.80 -10.59 22.00
N TYR A 222 5.54 -11.73 21.37
CA TYR A 222 4.60 -12.71 21.94
C TYR A 222 5.17 -13.41 23.16
N ALA A 223 6.46 -13.80 23.14
CA ALA A 223 7.12 -14.34 24.33
C ALA A 223 7.09 -13.34 25.49
N TYR A 224 7.35 -12.06 25.22
CA TYR A 224 7.25 -11.01 26.23
C TYR A 224 5.83 -10.92 26.82
N CYS A 225 4.80 -10.84 25.97
CA CYS A 225 3.41 -10.70 26.42
C CYS A 225 2.91 -11.90 27.23
N VAL A 226 3.32 -13.13 26.87
CA VAL A 226 2.95 -14.35 27.61
C VAL A 226 3.64 -14.43 28.97
N LEU A 227 4.92 -13.99 29.06
CA LEU A 227 5.70 -14.06 30.30
C LEU A 227 5.39 -12.89 31.25
N LEU A 228 4.98 -11.74 30.72
CA LEU A 228 4.70 -10.51 31.46
C LEU A 228 3.78 -10.70 32.69
N PRO A 229 2.63 -11.40 32.62
CA PRO A 229 1.76 -11.54 33.78
C PRO A 229 2.44 -12.23 34.97
N PHE A 230 3.35 -13.16 34.73
CA PHE A 230 4.09 -13.83 35.81
C PHE A 230 5.11 -12.93 36.51
N GLY A 231 5.62 -11.90 35.81
CA GLY A 231 6.48 -10.88 36.43
C GLY A 231 5.71 -9.77 37.15
N LEU A 232 4.44 -9.55 36.80
CA LEU A 232 3.59 -8.49 37.36
C LEU A 232 2.64 -8.97 38.46
N VAL A 233 2.32 -10.26 38.53
CA VAL A 233 1.29 -10.80 39.45
C VAL A 233 1.53 -10.42 40.91
N ASP A 234 2.78 -10.46 41.37
CA ASP A 234 3.12 -10.13 42.77
C ASP A 234 3.01 -8.64 43.11
N SER A 235 3.07 -7.76 42.10
CA SER A 235 3.06 -6.30 42.30
C SER A 235 1.71 -5.66 42.02
N THR A 236 0.90 -6.28 41.16
CA THR A 236 -0.36 -5.71 40.67
C THR A 236 -1.58 -6.56 41.02
N GLU A 237 -1.38 -7.81 41.47
CA GLU A 237 -2.39 -8.73 41.96
C GLU A 237 -3.64 -8.76 41.05
N PHE A 238 -4.80 -8.35 41.56
CA PHE A 238 -6.06 -8.33 40.83
C PHE A 238 -6.02 -7.50 39.53
N PHE A 239 -5.17 -6.47 39.46
CA PHE A 239 -5.05 -5.61 38.28
C PHE A 239 -4.13 -6.16 37.19
N THR A 240 -3.44 -7.29 37.41
CA THR A 240 -2.51 -7.87 36.43
C THR A 240 -3.14 -8.08 35.04
N PRO A 241 -4.36 -8.64 34.88
CA PRO A 241 -4.93 -8.87 33.56
C PRO A 241 -5.19 -7.59 32.79
N LEU A 242 -5.67 -6.55 33.47
CA LEU A 242 -5.92 -5.25 32.84
C LEU A 242 -4.62 -4.63 32.31
N ILE A 243 -3.57 -4.62 33.14
CA ILE A 243 -2.27 -4.03 32.79
C ILE A 243 -1.58 -4.83 31.69
N CYS A 244 -1.59 -6.16 31.78
CA CYS A 244 -0.97 -7.02 30.78
C CYS A 244 -1.66 -6.90 29.43
N VAL A 245 -3.01 -6.93 29.38
CA VAL A 245 -3.76 -6.75 28.13
C VAL A 245 -3.48 -5.38 27.51
N PHE A 246 -3.37 -4.32 28.32
CA PHE A 246 -3.04 -2.98 27.82
C PHE A 246 -1.63 -2.89 27.22
N ILE A 247 -0.63 -3.48 27.90
CA ILE A 247 0.74 -3.54 27.39
C ILE A 247 0.82 -4.40 26.13
N SER A 248 0.18 -5.57 26.12
CA SER A 248 0.09 -6.46 24.97
C SER A 248 -0.60 -5.79 23.79
N TYR A 249 -1.70 -5.06 24.03
CA TYR A 249 -2.34 -4.24 23.00
C TYR A 249 -1.35 -3.28 22.36
N THR A 250 -0.59 -2.54 23.16
CA THR A 250 0.37 -1.55 22.64
C THR A 250 1.44 -2.19 21.75
N LEU A 251 2.03 -3.31 22.19
CA LEU A 251 3.10 -3.97 21.44
C LEU A 251 2.58 -4.73 20.20
N ILE A 252 1.52 -5.52 20.35
CA ILE A 252 0.95 -6.33 19.27
C ILE A 252 0.28 -5.43 18.23
N ALA A 253 -0.43 -4.38 18.64
CA ALA A 253 -1.01 -3.43 17.69
C ALA A 253 0.08 -2.71 16.88
N LEU A 254 1.17 -2.28 17.52
CA LEU A 254 2.28 -1.64 16.81
C LEU A 254 2.95 -2.58 15.80
N GLU A 255 3.17 -3.84 16.18
CA GLU A 255 3.68 -4.88 15.27
C GLU A 255 2.74 -5.08 14.07
N ALA A 256 1.44 -5.21 14.32
CA ALA A 256 0.45 -5.45 13.29
C ALA A 256 0.25 -4.23 12.36
N ILE A 257 0.29 -3.00 12.88
CA ILE A 257 0.34 -1.77 12.07
C ILE A 257 1.57 -1.77 11.18
N ALA A 258 2.76 -2.07 11.72
CA ALA A 258 3.98 -2.11 10.93
C ALA A 258 3.89 -3.15 9.81
N ASN A 259 3.22 -4.28 10.01
CA ASN A 259 2.99 -5.28 8.97
C ASN A 259 2.00 -4.78 7.90
N GLU A 260 0.87 -4.20 8.30
CA GLU A 260 -0.12 -3.67 7.34
C GLU A 260 0.47 -2.53 6.47
N VAL A 261 1.23 -1.61 7.09
CA VAL A 261 1.88 -0.50 6.37
C VAL A 261 3.00 -0.99 5.44
N ALA A 262 3.62 -2.14 5.71
CA ALA A 262 4.65 -2.72 4.85
C ALA A 262 4.09 -3.25 3.50
N GLU A 263 2.77 -3.39 3.37
CA GLU A 263 2.09 -3.90 2.17
C GLU A 263 1.23 -2.81 1.49
N PRO A 264 1.86 -1.77 0.90
CA PRO A 264 1.13 -0.60 0.39
C PRO A 264 0.18 -0.91 -0.78
N PHE A 265 0.43 -1.97 -1.54
CA PHE A 265 -0.37 -2.34 -2.72
C PHE A 265 -1.48 -3.35 -2.43
N GLY A 266 -1.61 -3.79 -1.17
CA GLY A 266 -2.60 -4.78 -0.77
C GLY A 266 -4.05 -4.32 -0.89
N LEU A 267 -4.95 -5.18 -0.41
CA LEU A 267 -6.40 -4.93 -0.33
C LEU A 267 -6.83 -4.51 1.08
N ALA A 268 -5.89 -4.36 2.00
CA ALA A 268 -6.18 -3.94 3.37
C ALA A 268 -6.83 -2.55 3.40
N PRO A 269 -7.69 -2.26 4.39
CA PRO A 269 -8.40 -0.99 4.48
C PRO A 269 -7.50 0.26 4.54
N ASN A 270 -6.25 0.12 4.98
CA ASN A 270 -5.30 1.24 5.03
C ASN A 270 -4.20 1.17 3.95
N ALA A 271 -4.30 0.22 3.02
CA ALA A 271 -3.44 0.18 1.84
C ALA A 271 -3.75 1.36 0.88
N LEU A 272 -2.92 1.54 -0.12
CA LEU A 272 -3.18 2.54 -1.15
C LEU A 272 -4.45 2.20 -1.91
N ALA A 273 -5.32 3.20 -2.09
CA ALA A 273 -6.54 3.09 -2.88
C ALA A 273 -6.23 3.10 -4.38
N LEU A 274 -5.60 2.03 -4.88
CA LEU A 274 -5.14 1.96 -6.27
C LEU A 274 -6.30 2.07 -7.27
N ASP A 275 -7.48 1.55 -6.95
CA ASP A 275 -8.67 1.69 -7.82
C ASP A 275 -9.09 3.15 -7.97
N ALA A 276 -9.08 3.90 -6.87
CA ALA A 276 -9.34 5.33 -6.90
C ALA A 276 -8.25 6.09 -7.67
N MET A 277 -6.98 5.82 -7.37
CA MET A 277 -5.86 6.51 -7.99
C MET A 277 -5.80 6.24 -9.50
N THR A 278 -6.07 5.01 -9.93
CA THR A 278 -6.21 4.67 -11.37
C THR A 278 -7.39 5.38 -12.01
N ARG A 279 -8.56 5.43 -11.35
CA ARG A 279 -9.71 6.22 -11.81
C ARG A 279 -9.40 7.72 -11.93
N THR A 280 -8.65 8.28 -10.99
CA THR A 280 -8.20 9.69 -11.07
C THR A 280 -7.28 9.93 -12.26
N ILE A 281 -6.35 9.00 -12.54
CA ILE A 281 -5.49 9.07 -13.73
C ILE A 281 -6.34 8.99 -14.99
N GLU A 282 -7.25 8.03 -15.08
CA GLU A 282 -8.18 7.87 -16.21
C GLU A 282 -8.97 9.15 -16.47
N ARG A 283 -9.67 9.67 -15.45
CA ARG A 283 -10.44 10.91 -15.56
C ARG A 283 -9.57 12.08 -16.00
N SER A 284 -8.37 12.22 -15.44
CA SER A 284 -7.48 13.32 -15.78
C SER A 284 -6.95 13.25 -17.22
N VAL A 285 -6.71 12.04 -17.74
CA VAL A 285 -6.27 11.85 -19.14
C VAL A 285 -7.42 12.13 -20.10
N LEU A 286 -8.63 11.65 -19.79
CA LEU A 286 -9.83 11.88 -20.60
C LEU A 286 -10.24 13.36 -20.62
N GLU A 287 -10.16 14.05 -19.48
CA GLU A 287 -10.48 15.48 -19.37
C GLU A 287 -9.57 16.34 -20.24
N LEU A 288 -8.27 16.04 -20.29
CA LEU A 288 -7.31 16.75 -21.15
C LEU A 288 -7.55 16.53 -22.65
N GLY A 289 -8.31 15.50 -23.02
CA GLY A 289 -8.72 15.23 -24.40
C GLY A 289 -10.19 15.56 -24.66
N ASP A 290 -10.87 16.30 -23.78
CA ASP A 290 -12.29 16.68 -23.88
C ASP A 290 -13.24 15.48 -24.07
N ARG A 291 -12.93 14.35 -23.41
CA ARG A 291 -13.68 13.08 -23.51
C ARG A 291 -14.61 12.85 -22.31
N PRO A 292 -15.68 12.06 -22.47
CA PRO A 292 -16.61 11.77 -21.39
C PRO A 292 -15.89 11.11 -20.21
N LEU A 293 -16.13 11.65 -19.01
CA LEU A 293 -15.49 11.17 -17.78
C LEU A 293 -16.32 10.04 -17.18
N PRO A 294 -15.70 8.90 -16.85
CA PRO A 294 -16.39 7.87 -16.08
C PRO A 294 -16.65 8.36 -14.66
N ASP A 295 -17.68 7.81 -14.02
CA ASP A 295 -18.03 8.17 -12.65
C ASP A 295 -16.84 8.05 -11.69
N GLU A 296 -16.80 8.96 -10.72
CA GLU A 296 -15.82 8.88 -9.66
C GLU A 296 -16.07 7.63 -8.82
N PHE A 297 -15.01 7.05 -8.26
CA PHE A 297 -15.16 5.85 -7.44
C PHE A 297 -15.97 6.21 -6.19
N ALA A 298 -17.24 5.81 -6.16
CA ALA A 298 -18.12 6.12 -5.05
C ALA A 298 -17.60 5.44 -3.78
N PRO A 299 -17.53 6.16 -2.66
CA PRO A 299 -17.11 5.57 -1.40
C PRO A 299 -18.11 4.49 -0.97
N ALA A 300 -17.62 3.30 -0.61
CA ALA A 300 -18.41 2.40 0.23
C ALA A 300 -18.79 3.16 1.50
N SER A 301 -19.97 2.91 2.08
CA SER A 301 -20.53 3.69 3.21
C SER A 301 -19.58 3.87 4.43
N THR A 302 -18.53 3.05 4.52
CA THR A 302 -17.47 3.08 5.54
C THR A 302 -16.14 3.73 5.13
N TYR A 303 -15.90 4.08 3.87
CA TYR A 303 -14.62 4.58 3.37
C TYR A 303 -14.78 5.69 2.33
N GLN A 304 -14.40 6.92 2.68
CA GLN A 304 -14.35 8.02 1.71
C GLN A 304 -13.06 7.93 0.88
N ILE A 305 -13.23 7.79 -0.43
CA ILE A 305 -12.17 7.94 -1.42
C ILE A 305 -12.20 9.39 -1.86
N THR A 306 -11.09 10.11 -1.72
CA THR A 306 -10.82 11.32 -2.51
C THR A 306 -9.45 11.21 -3.18
#